data_AF-A0A2T4WY22-F1
#
_entry.id   AF-A0A2T4WY22-F1
#
_cell.length_a   1.000
_cell.length_b   1.000
_cell.length_c   1.000
_cell.angle_alpha   90.00
_cell.angle_beta   90.00
_cell.angle_gamma   90.00
#
_symmetry.space_group_name_H-M   'P 1'
#
loop_
_entity.id
_entity.type
_entity.pdbx_description
1 polymer ?
#
loop_
_entity_poly.entity_id
_entity_poly.type
_entity_poly.pdbx_seq_one_letter_code
_entity_poly.pdbx_strand_id
1 'polypeptide(L)'
;MKFSIKYLAFLVGALTLTLTLSSCDDDDNNDNDFDFGGVYVQADQKARPAINTVFVDASRKDEFNETTPSQMGGQFATAFQNKLLALNAGYTTNALGLDAATFTSVLATDVLNVATDKPTTFFDGTNVLTGRNLTDDVIDVELLLIFGGPDGSANPGLTSDNVDANDKPFLNNFPYLASPW
;
A
#
# COMPACT_ATOMS: atom_id res chain seq x y z
N MET A 1 2.08 12.07 -78.69
CA MET A 1 1.08 11.31 -77.89
C MET A 1 0.47 12.29 -76.89
N LYS A 2 -0.79 12.73 -77.08
CA LYS A 2 -1.42 13.73 -76.20
C LYS A 2 -2.05 13.00 -75.01
N PHE A 3 -1.40 13.05 -73.84
CA PHE A 3 -2.02 12.57 -72.59
C PHE A 3 -3.21 13.48 -72.26
N SER A 4 -4.42 12.92 -72.28
CA SER A 4 -5.65 13.66 -71.96
C SER A 4 -5.73 13.88 -70.45
N ILE A 5 -5.71 15.15 -70.04
CA ILE A 5 -5.86 15.65 -68.66
C ILE A 5 -7.05 15.02 -67.91
N LYS A 6 -8.06 14.55 -68.64
CA LYS A 6 -9.25 13.89 -68.07
C LYS A 6 -8.93 12.58 -67.37
N TYR A 7 -7.93 11.82 -67.83
CA TYR A 7 -7.54 10.55 -67.20
C TYR A 7 -6.68 10.74 -65.96
N LEU A 8 -5.87 11.81 -65.91
CA LEU A 8 -5.07 12.16 -64.73
C LEU A 8 -5.96 12.66 -63.58
N ALA A 9 -6.98 13.46 -63.90
CA ALA A 9 -7.98 13.92 -62.92
C ALA A 9 -8.81 12.77 -62.33
N PHE A 10 -9.15 11.76 -63.14
CA PHE A 10 -9.88 10.59 -62.67
C PHE A 10 -9.03 9.69 -61.77
N LEU A 11 -7.73 9.54 -62.07
CA LEU A 11 -6.80 8.72 -61.29
C LEU A 11 -6.44 9.37 -59.94
N VAL A 12 -6.28 10.69 -59.90
CA VAL A 12 -6.05 11.44 -58.66
C VAL A 12 -7.31 11.45 -57.80
N GLY A 13 -8.50 11.64 -58.40
CA GLY A 13 -9.78 11.60 -57.70
C GLY A 13 -10.09 10.22 -57.07
N ALA A 14 -9.80 9.14 -57.79
CA ALA A 14 -9.97 7.78 -57.27
C ALA A 14 -9.00 7.47 -56.11
N LEU A 15 -7.75 7.94 -56.19
CA LEU A 15 -6.75 7.74 -55.14
C LEU A 15 -7.06 8.55 -53.86
N THR A 16 -7.62 9.75 -53.99
CA THR A 16 -8.07 10.55 -52.84
C THR A 16 -9.35 10.02 -52.18
N LEU A 17 -10.19 9.30 -52.92
CA LEU A 17 -11.40 8.68 -52.39
C LEU A 17 -11.10 7.39 -51.61
N THR A 18 -10.05 6.65 -51.98
CA THR A 18 -9.61 5.47 -51.22
C THR A 18 -8.87 5.81 -49.93
N LEU A 19 -8.28 7.01 -49.84
CA LEU A 19 -7.60 7.51 -48.62
C LEU A 19 -8.56 8.06 -47.55
N THR A 20 -9.84 8.28 -47.87
CA THR A 20 -10.83 8.90 -46.97
C THR A 20 -11.89 7.94 -46.43
N LEU A 21 -11.89 6.68 -46.86
CA LEU A 21 -12.84 5.65 -46.41
C LEU A 21 -12.26 4.64 -45.39
N SER A 22 -11.03 4.84 -44.91
CA SER A 22 -10.39 3.97 -43.91
C SER A 22 -10.43 4.51 -42.48
N SER A 23 -11.36 5.41 -42.15
CA SER A 23 -11.47 5.96 -40.79
C SER A 23 -12.91 6.02 -40.34
N CYS A 24 -13.42 4.86 -39.94
CA CYS A 24 -14.46 4.62 -38.94
C CYS A 24 -14.60 3.10 -38.86
N ASP A 25 -13.88 2.47 -37.96
CA ASP A 25 -14.34 1.21 -37.38
C ASP A 25 -14.99 1.61 -36.05
N ASP A 26 -16.29 1.35 -35.94
CA ASP A 26 -17.04 1.50 -34.70
C ASP A 26 -16.64 0.31 -33.80
N ASP A 27 -15.57 0.48 -33.04
CA ASP A 27 -15.14 -0.48 -32.02
C ASP A 27 -16.06 -0.39 -30.77
N ASP A 28 -17.31 -0.80 -30.94
CA ASP A 28 -18.27 -1.10 -29.86
C ASP A 28 -18.04 -2.52 -29.30
N ASN A 29 -16.79 -2.99 -29.29
CA ASN A 29 -16.44 -4.22 -28.59
C ASN A 29 -16.04 -3.87 -27.16
N ASN A 30 -16.91 -4.23 -26.21
CA ASN A 30 -16.53 -4.43 -24.81
C ASN A 30 -15.61 -5.66 -24.68
N ASP A 31 -14.52 -5.70 -25.45
CA ASP A 31 -13.48 -6.69 -25.29
C ASP A 31 -12.74 -6.30 -24.01
N ASN A 32 -12.91 -7.11 -22.97
CA ASN A 32 -12.14 -7.03 -21.74
C ASN A 32 -10.70 -7.54 -21.98
N ASP A 33 -10.08 -7.12 -23.09
CA ASP A 33 -8.72 -7.46 -23.46
C ASP A 33 -7.77 -6.49 -22.74
N PHE A 34 -7.64 -6.71 -21.44
CA PHE A 34 -6.65 -6.00 -20.64
C PHE A 34 -5.26 -6.59 -20.92
N ASP A 35 -4.45 -5.89 -21.73
CA ASP A 35 -3.04 -6.25 -21.94
C ASP A 35 -2.22 -5.91 -20.69
N PHE A 36 -1.80 -6.94 -19.96
CA PHE A 36 -0.90 -6.85 -18.81
C PHE A 36 0.58 -7.09 -19.20
N GLY A 37 0.92 -7.05 -20.49
CA GLY A 37 2.29 -7.13 -20.96
C GLY A 37 3.10 -5.89 -20.61
N GLY A 38 4.28 -6.05 -20.02
CA GLY A 38 5.16 -4.91 -19.71
C GLY A 38 6.32 -5.23 -18.76
N VAL A 39 7.13 -4.21 -18.50
CA VAL A 39 8.13 -4.21 -17.42
C VAL A 39 7.45 -3.69 -16.16
N TYR A 40 7.35 -4.55 -15.15
CA TYR A 40 6.82 -4.20 -13.85
C TYR A 40 7.92 -3.59 -12.99
N VAL A 41 7.63 -2.45 -12.38
CA VAL A 41 8.47 -1.81 -11.37
C VAL A 41 7.68 -1.74 -10.07
N GLN A 42 8.39 -1.91 -8.95
CA GLN A 42 7.79 -1.76 -7.64
C GLN A 42 7.43 -0.28 -7.42
N ALA A 43 6.14 0.00 -7.20
CA ALA A 43 5.66 1.36 -6.94
C ALA A 43 5.61 1.65 -5.43
N ASP A 44 5.06 0.73 -4.65
CA ASP A 44 4.88 0.88 -3.22
C ASP A 44 5.29 -0.39 -2.45
N GLN A 45 5.94 -0.20 -1.30
CA GLN A 45 6.11 -1.26 -0.30
C GLN A 45 5.32 -0.89 0.96
N LYS A 46 4.34 -1.74 1.30
CA LYS A 46 3.39 -1.56 2.42
C LYS A 46 3.08 -2.90 3.08
N ALA A 47 4.07 -3.56 3.67
CA ALA A 47 3.85 -4.88 4.25
C ALA A 47 3.12 -4.80 5.61
N ARG A 48 3.44 -3.79 6.40
CA ARG A 48 2.79 -3.49 7.68
C ARG A 48 1.93 -2.23 7.58
N PRO A 49 0.72 -2.23 8.15
CA PRO A 49 -0.14 -1.06 8.15
C PRO A 49 0.57 0.18 8.71
N ALA A 50 0.24 1.35 8.14
CA ALA A 50 0.66 2.69 8.54
C ALA A 50 2.17 3.02 8.68
N ILE A 51 3.10 2.05 8.64
CA ILE A 51 4.54 2.30 8.83
C ILE A 51 5.09 3.31 7.84
N ASN A 52 4.92 3.06 6.55
CA ASN A 52 5.40 3.95 5.48
C ASN A 52 4.59 5.27 5.41
N THR A 53 3.41 5.34 6.04
CA THR A 53 2.62 6.57 6.10
C THR A 53 3.05 7.48 7.26
N VAL A 54 3.39 6.90 8.42
CA VAL A 54 3.68 7.62 9.66
C VAL A 54 5.17 7.89 9.83
N PHE A 55 6.02 6.89 9.59
CA PHE A 55 7.44 6.93 9.95
C PHE A 55 8.37 7.36 8.83
N VAL A 56 7.98 7.15 7.57
CA VAL A 56 8.78 7.55 6.41
C VAL A 56 8.47 9.01 6.06
N ASP A 57 9.52 9.82 5.97
CA ASP A 57 9.39 11.21 5.51
C ASP A 57 8.88 11.26 4.06
N ALA A 58 8.03 12.23 3.74
CA ALA A 58 7.45 12.36 2.41
C ALA A 58 8.51 12.43 1.29
N SER A 59 9.67 13.04 1.56
CA SER A 59 10.77 13.14 0.60
C SER A 59 11.52 11.83 0.34
N ARG A 60 11.32 10.81 1.19
CA ARG A 60 12.03 9.52 1.13
C ARG A 60 11.11 8.34 0.85
N LYS A 61 9.85 8.58 0.46
CA LYS A 61 8.88 7.50 0.19
C LYS A 61 9.30 6.63 -1.00
N ASP A 62 9.75 7.22 -2.09
CA ASP A 62 10.20 6.48 -3.27
C ASP A 62 11.45 5.64 -2.93
N GLU A 63 12.40 6.23 -2.20
CA GLU A 63 13.59 5.53 -1.70
C GLU A 63 13.20 4.33 -0.81
N PHE A 64 12.24 4.52 0.10
CA PHE A 64 11.74 3.44 0.95
C PHE A 64 11.05 2.35 0.12
N ASN A 65 10.23 2.74 -0.85
CA ASN A 65 9.47 1.84 -1.71
C ASN A 65 10.36 0.95 -2.61
N GLU A 66 11.56 1.42 -2.97
CA GLU A 66 12.52 0.68 -3.79
C GLU A 66 13.60 -0.05 -2.97
N THR A 67 13.75 0.27 -1.68
CA THR A 67 14.78 -0.34 -0.83
C THR A 67 14.47 -1.81 -0.57
N THR A 68 15.43 -2.69 -0.82
CA THR A 68 15.27 -4.12 -0.50
C THR A 68 15.05 -4.30 1.01
N PRO A 69 14.07 -5.11 1.47
CA PRO A 69 13.74 -5.26 2.89
C PRO A 69 14.94 -5.52 3.82
N SER A 70 15.92 -6.31 3.38
CA SER A 70 17.13 -6.63 4.15
C SER A 70 18.05 -5.43 4.40
N GLN A 71 17.89 -4.34 3.64
CA GLN A 71 18.68 -3.12 3.74
C GLN A 71 17.95 -2.00 4.48
N MET A 72 16.62 -2.10 4.62
CA MET A 72 15.79 -1.02 5.18
C MET A 72 16.17 -0.66 6.62
N GLY A 73 16.44 -1.67 7.47
CA GLY A 73 16.84 -1.44 8.86
C GLY A 73 18.07 -0.53 8.98
N GLY A 74 19.06 -0.71 8.10
CA GLY A 74 20.26 0.14 8.08
C GLY A 74 20.01 1.56 7.58
N GLN A 75 18.99 1.78 6.74
CA GLN A 75 18.73 3.08 6.09
C GLN A 75 17.65 3.92 6.80
N PHE A 76 16.73 3.29 7.52
CA PHE A 76 15.53 3.95 8.05
C PHE A 76 15.34 3.86 9.57
N ALA A 77 15.97 2.90 10.28
CA ALA A 77 15.72 2.71 11.72
C ALA A 77 15.99 3.96 12.57
N THR A 78 17.08 4.70 12.29
CA THR A 78 17.37 5.96 12.99
C THR A 78 16.37 7.06 12.66
N ALA A 79 15.95 7.18 11.40
CA ALA A 79 14.93 8.16 11.02
C ALA A 79 13.59 7.86 11.70
N PHE A 80 13.23 6.58 11.79
CA PHE A 80 12.03 6.12 12.49
C PHE A 80 12.14 6.40 13.98
N GLN A 81 13.30 6.16 14.60
CA GLN A 81 13.52 6.47 16.02
C GLN A 81 13.35 7.96 16.29
N ASN A 82 13.93 8.82 15.45
CA ASN A 82 13.77 10.26 15.57
C ASN A 82 12.30 10.68 15.41
N LYS A 83 11.57 10.07 14.47
CA LYS A 83 10.13 10.33 14.30
C LYS A 83 9.31 9.86 15.50
N LEU A 84 9.61 8.68 16.06
CA LEU A 84 8.96 8.17 17.26
C LEU A 84 9.11 9.13 18.43
N LEU A 85 10.34 9.59 18.70
CA LEU A 85 10.62 10.53 19.79
C LEU A 85 10.04 11.92 19.52
N ALA A 86 9.85 12.31 18.26
CA ALA A 86 9.14 13.53 17.91
C ALA A 86 7.62 13.41 18.14
N LEU A 87 7.04 12.24 17.90
CA LEU A 87 5.61 11.96 18.17
C LEU A 87 5.35 11.83 19.68
N ASN A 88 6.24 11.14 20.40
CA ASN A 88 6.15 10.92 21.84
C ASN A 88 7.52 11.18 22.51
N ALA A 89 7.77 12.43 22.90
CA ALA A 89 9.00 12.82 23.59
C ALA A 89 9.18 12.12 24.96
N GLY A 90 8.10 11.59 25.54
CA GLY A 90 8.12 10.82 26.79
C GLY A 90 8.29 9.31 26.61
N TYR A 91 8.55 8.83 25.38
CA TYR A 91 8.70 7.40 25.11
C TYR A 91 9.85 6.79 25.91
N THR A 92 9.57 5.72 26.65
CA THR A 92 10.57 4.89 27.35
C THR A 92 10.63 3.51 26.71
N THR A 93 9.68 2.65 27.07
CA THR A 93 9.35 1.41 26.37
C THR A 93 7.87 1.37 26.07
N ASN A 94 7.47 0.63 25.05
CA ASN A 94 6.06 0.37 24.77
C ASN A 94 5.52 -0.81 25.57
N ALA A 95 4.25 -1.16 25.35
CA ALA A 95 3.56 -2.29 25.98
C ALA A 95 4.20 -3.66 25.68
N LEU A 96 5.14 -3.73 24.72
CA LEU A 96 5.95 -4.92 24.41
C LEU A 96 7.30 -4.93 25.14
N GLY A 97 7.59 -3.91 25.95
CA GLY A 97 8.89 -3.73 26.60
C GLY A 97 10.00 -3.28 25.66
N LEU A 98 9.69 -2.85 24.44
CA LEU A 98 10.70 -2.43 23.46
C LEU A 98 11.04 -0.95 23.66
N ASP A 99 12.33 -0.65 23.84
CA ASP A 99 12.82 0.71 23.79
C ASP A 99 12.71 1.31 22.37
N ALA A 100 12.98 2.61 22.24
CA ALA A 100 12.80 3.32 20.98
C ALA A 100 13.64 2.70 19.85
N ALA A 101 14.91 2.37 20.12
CA ALA A 101 15.82 1.83 19.11
C ALA A 101 15.40 0.42 18.66
N THR A 102 15.01 -0.44 19.59
CA THR A 102 14.57 -1.80 19.29
C THR A 102 13.23 -1.79 18.55
N PHE A 103 12.27 -0.99 19.02
CA PHE A 103 10.96 -0.88 18.37
C PHE A 103 11.10 -0.38 16.93
N THR A 104 11.84 0.71 16.69
CA THR A 104 11.96 1.26 15.34
C THR A 104 12.82 0.40 14.42
N SER A 105 13.74 -0.41 14.95
CA SER A 105 14.43 -1.43 14.16
C SER A 105 13.48 -2.51 13.66
N VAL A 106 12.54 -2.96 14.51
CA VAL A 106 11.47 -3.89 14.12
C VAL A 106 10.55 -3.26 13.07
N LEU A 107 10.21 -1.98 13.19
CA LEU A 107 9.33 -1.29 12.24
C LEU A 107 10.01 -0.96 10.90
N ALA A 108 11.30 -0.63 10.92
CA ALA A 108 12.04 -0.26 9.71
C ALA A 108 12.15 -1.42 8.70
N THR A 109 12.03 -2.66 9.16
CA THR A 109 11.97 -3.82 8.27
C THR A 109 10.52 -4.08 7.89
N ASP A 110 10.05 -3.41 6.83
CA ASP A 110 8.66 -3.51 6.38
C ASP A 110 8.40 -4.82 5.65
N VAL A 111 8.21 -5.88 6.43
CA VAL A 111 7.86 -7.23 5.98
C VAL A 111 6.66 -7.76 6.77
N LEU A 112 5.80 -8.53 6.09
CA LEU A 112 4.71 -9.23 6.73
C LEU A 112 5.23 -10.55 7.29
N ASN A 113 5.33 -10.63 8.61
CA ASN A 113 5.62 -11.87 9.29
C ASN A 113 4.33 -12.67 9.40
N VAL A 114 4.38 -13.95 9.02
CA VAL A 114 3.24 -14.87 9.10
C VAL A 114 3.66 -16.08 9.91
N ALA A 115 2.94 -16.36 10.99
CA ALA A 115 3.08 -17.63 11.68
C ALA A 115 2.13 -18.66 11.06
N THR A 116 2.67 -19.75 10.52
CA THR A 116 1.90 -20.80 9.83
C THR A 116 1.32 -21.85 10.78
N ASP A 117 1.81 -21.90 12.02
CA ASP A 117 1.49 -22.89 13.05
C ASP A 117 1.11 -22.26 14.40
N LYS A 118 1.02 -20.92 14.48
CA LYS A 118 0.62 -20.16 15.67
C LYS A 118 -0.49 -19.17 15.32
N PRO A 119 -1.18 -18.59 16.31
CA PRO A 119 -2.17 -17.54 16.07
C PRO A 119 -1.60 -16.44 15.17
N THR A 120 -2.33 -16.14 14.10
CA THR A 120 -2.05 -15.01 13.20
C THR A 120 -2.75 -13.78 13.76
N THR A 121 -1.97 -12.82 14.28
CA THR A 121 -2.49 -11.56 14.81
C THR A 121 -1.44 -10.46 14.70
N PHE A 122 -1.91 -9.22 14.62
CA PHE A 122 -1.07 -8.05 14.73
C PHE A 122 -0.57 -7.89 16.18
N PHE A 123 -1.47 -8.03 17.16
CA PHE A 123 -1.18 -8.12 18.59
C PHE A 123 -2.41 -8.61 19.37
N ASP A 124 -2.26 -9.62 20.22
CA ASP A 124 -3.32 -10.15 21.11
C ASP A 124 -2.96 -10.11 22.61
N GLY A 125 -1.91 -9.36 22.96
CA GLY A 125 -1.32 -9.36 24.31
C GLY A 125 -0.24 -10.41 24.54
N THR A 126 -0.12 -11.43 23.68
CA THR A 126 0.88 -12.51 23.78
C THR A 126 1.71 -12.64 22.50
N ASN A 127 1.04 -12.77 21.36
CA ASN A 127 1.63 -12.86 20.03
C ASN A 127 1.75 -11.46 19.44
N VAL A 128 2.88 -11.21 18.76
CA VAL A 128 3.24 -9.88 18.26
C VAL A 128 3.65 -10.02 16.81
N LEU A 129 2.98 -9.29 15.92
CA LEU A 129 3.31 -9.18 14.50
C LEU A 129 3.45 -10.56 13.83
N THR A 130 2.54 -11.49 14.10
CA THR A 130 2.49 -12.83 13.47
C THR A 130 1.55 -12.88 12.26
N GLY A 131 1.08 -11.71 11.83
CA GLY A 131 0.23 -11.47 10.68
C GLY A 131 -0.85 -10.47 11.06
N ARG A 132 -2.08 -10.69 10.58
CA ARG A 132 -3.25 -9.90 10.95
C ARG A 132 -4.51 -10.76 10.85
N ASN A 133 -5.30 -10.80 11.92
CA ASN A 133 -6.67 -11.28 11.89
C ASN A 133 -7.60 -10.16 11.38
N LEU A 134 -8.71 -10.54 10.74
CA LEU A 134 -9.71 -9.59 10.24
C LEU A 134 -10.24 -8.67 11.34
N THR A 135 -10.35 -9.19 12.57
CA THR A 135 -10.84 -8.45 13.74
C THR A 135 -9.76 -7.69 14.49
N ASP A 136 -8.50 -7.72 14.05
CA ASP A 136 -7.45 -6.94 14.71
C ASP A 136 -7.66 -5.45 14.43
N ASP A 137 -7.83 -4.67 15.49
CA ASP A 137 -7.78 -3.22 15.44
C ASP A 137 -6.32 -2.76 15.41
N VAL A 138 -5.77 -2.75 14.20
CA VAL A 138 -4.35 -2.46 13.99
C VAL A 138 -4.01 -1.03 14.39
N ILE A 139 -4.91 -0.06 14.17
CA ILE A 139 -4.62 1.34 14.45
C ILE A 139 -4.56 1.57 15.96
N ASP A 140 -5.51 1.02 16.73
CA ASP A 140 -5.47 1.11 18.19
C ASP A 140 -4.23 0.41 18.78
N VAL A 141 -3.83 -0.73 18.22
CA VAL A 141 -2.58 -1.39 18.62
C VAL A 141 -1.36 -0.50 18.32
N GLU A 142 -1.25 0.08 17.12
CA GLU A 142 -0.12 0.95 16.78
C GLU A 142 -0.06 2.18 17.68
N LEU A 143 -1.20 2.82 17.92
CA LEU A 143 -1.33 3.96 18.82
C LEU A 143 -0.97 3.59 20.26
N LEU A 144 -1.41 2.42 20.75
CA LEU A 144 -0.99 1.87 22.04
C LEU A 144 0.53 1.69 22.11
N LEU A 145 1.16 1.15 21.06
CA LEU A 145 2.61 0.93 21.02
C LEU A 145 3.41 2.23 20.94
N ILE A 146 2.86 3.31 20.40
CA ILE A 146 3.52 4.62 20.32
C ILE A 146 3.29 5.43 21.61
N PHE A 147 2.06 5.43 22.15
CA PHE A 147 1.63 6.37 23.19
C PHE A 147 1.33 5.74 24.54
N GLY A 148 1.00 4.44 24.58
CA GLY A 148 0.53 3.71 25.77
C GLY A 148 1.58 3.43 26.84
N GLY A 149 2.87 3.54 26.52
CA GLY A 149 3.95 3.28 27.48
C GLY A 149 4.02 1.82 27.94
N PRO A 150 4.79 1.52 29.00
CA PRO A 150 5.13 0.14 29.38
C PRO A 150 3.95 -0.70 29.85
N ASP A 151 2.95 -0.09 30.48
CA ASP A 151 1.74 -0.77 30.98
C ASP A 151 0.51 -0.51 30.10
N GLY A 152 0.66 0.20 28.97
CA GLY A 152 -0.42 0.54 28.07
C GLY A 152 -1.36 1.64 28.55
N SER A 153 -1.11 2.26 29.71
CA SER A 153 -2.02 3.23 30.33
C SER A 153 -1.62 4.70 30.10
N ALA A 154 -0.44 4.96 29.53
CA ALA A 154 0.01 6.32 29.25
C ALA A 154 -0.80 6.94 28.11
N ASN A 155 -1.03 8.26 28.19
CA ASN A 155 -1.72 9.04 27.16
C ASN A 155 -3.02 8.40 26.62
N PRO A 156 -4.00 8.04 27.47
CA PRO A 156 -5.16 7.24 27.07
C PRO A 156 -6.05 7.89 26.00
N GLY A 157 -5.93 9.21 25.78
CA GLY A 157 -6.61 9.91 24.68
C GLY A 157 -5.91 9.81 23.32
N LEU A 158 -4.74 9.16 23.25
CA LEU A 158 -3.94 8.99 22.03
C LEU A 158 -3.74 7.51 21.65
N THR A 159 -4.31 6.57 22.40
CA THR A 159 -4.16 5.14 22.17
C THR A 159 -5.30 4.53 21.35
N SER A 160 -6.23 5.34 20.84
CA SER A 160 -7.33 4.88 20.00
C SER A 160 -7.68 5.88 18.90
N ASP A 161 -8.12 5.39 17.74
CA ASP A 161 -8.69 6.21 16.67
C ASP A 161 -10.21 6.44 16.81
N ASN A 162 -10.83 5.78 17.80
CA ASN A 162 -12.27 5.80 18.10
C ASN A 162 -13.15 5.17 17.01
N VAL A 163 -12.63 4.16 16.29
CA VAL A 163 -13.37 3.37 15.31
C VAL A 163 -13.53 1.92 15.80
N ASP A 164 -14.56 1.68 16.61
CA ASP A 164 -14.74 0.40 17.30
C ASP A 164 -15.09 -0.80 16.38
N ALA A 165 -15.64 -0.55 15.19
CA ALA A 165 -16.10 -1.61 14.28
C ALA A 165 -16.31 -1.15 12.84
N ASN A 166 -16.34 -2.11 11.92
CA ASN A 166 -16.77 -1.91 10.54
C ASN A 166 -18.28 -1.62 10.46
N ASP A 167 -18.67 -0.82 9.46
CA ASP A 167 -20.09 -0.55 9.14
C ASP A 167 -20.89 -1.81 8.81
N LYS A 168 -20.23 -2.81 8.20
CA LYS A 168 -20.80 -4.13 7.92
C LYS A 168 -19.97 -5.21 8.61
N PRO A 169 -20.59 -6.16 9.33
CA PRO A 169 -19.87 -7.26 9.96
C PRO A 169 -19.23 -8.16 8.90
N PHE A 170 -18.12 -8.81 9.27
CA PHE A 170 -17.52 -9.84 8.43
C PHE A 170 -18.49 -11.00 8.15
N LEU A 171 -18.34 -11.62 6.99
CA LEU A 171 -19.07 -12.81 6.63
C LEU A 171 -18.50 -14.02 7.39
N ASN A 172 -19.36 -14.99 7.71
CA ASN A 172 -18.90 -16.26 8.32
C ASN A 172 -18.32 -17.25 7.29
N ASN A 173 -18.32 -16.89 6.01
CA ASN A 173 -17.83 -17.71 4.90
C ASN A 173 -16.94 -16.86 3.98
N PHE A 174 -16.01 -17.52 3.30
CA PHE A 174 -15.17 -16.88 2.27
C PHE A 174 -16.07 -16.15 1.23
N PRO A 175 -15.76 -14.90 0.83
CA PRO A 175 -14.49 -14.16 1.04
C PRO A 175 -14.31 -13.43 2.38
N TYR A 176 -15.12 -13.69 3.42
CA TYR A 176 -15.08 -13.11 4.78
C TYR A 176 -15.23 -11.57 4.87
N LEU A 177 -14.75 -10.80 3.89
CA LEU A 177 -14.99 -9.36 3.76
C LEU A 177 -16.42 -9.10 3.25
N ALA A 178 -17.09 -8.13 3.86
CA ALA A 178 -18.39 -7.66 3.40
C ALA A 178 -18.25 -6.85 2.10
N SER A 179 -19.35 -6.78 1.33
CA SER A 179 -19.44 -5.91 0.15
C SER A 179 -19.23 -4.43 0.51
N PRO A 180 -18.61 -3.62 -0.39
CA PRO A 180 -18.64 -2.16 -0.30
C PRO A 180 -20.08 -1.64 -0.15
N TRP A 181 -20.25 -0.47 0.44
CA TRP A 181 -21.57 0.13 0.71
C TRP A 181 -22.35 0.44 -0.56
#